data_AF-A0A3C0BFI7-F1
#
_entry.id   AF-A0A3C0BFI7-F1
#
_cell.length_a   1.000
_cell.length_b   1.000
_cell.length_c   1.000
_cell.angle_alpha   90.00
_cell.angle_beta   90.00
_cell.angle_gamma   90.00
#
_symmetry.space_group_name_H-M   'P 1'
#
loop_
_entity.id
_entity.type
_entity.pdbx_description
1 polymer ?
#
loop_
_entity_poly.entity_id
_entity_poly.type
_entity_poly.pdbx_seq_one_letter_code
_entity_poly.pdbx_strand_id
1 'polypeptide(L)'
;MKKDNSVQTGETDTTQSTRDLIRYINLKLATMGQPVFDDFTDQQREVPLSDPTFLELTENLISNYRIRTRLIDNILSPADQRIQDFIHDYIKDLKLTEIPHLPHNTFISDKPGVARVLSLPPHHNHYQNDYIQSYRIKQGVLHNPKNDRRTTKGSFHIVEGGLPVPVDKIEVPKQAWVKFLQSAFNPSPELNQLPFTSFQDKKASVFVSLLLRPIVRPEVKGVMKRKTMEVRFFAPGSLVSNIDFVESIFGNAGNPANPEYDAALDPQYWTGHTGCIVLAPQLTQLTKKELGLPHYDKATDRQRKDEVCWKSEDELYNDGNPFKITCRDERGVVITLIADNYFGYSKKEIKTQISYSANLHGLVEEEHSGGAIAFARKNIGASFNGPLFMKNRLKKAYSFNDVVQKFGEIMNLQPEGYGIDKKFDKIIYIPEDTEIDLYKGSVQWMLNGEKQSIILRP
;
A
#
# COMPACT_ATOMS: atom_id res chain seq x y z
N MET A 1 29.23 3.29 -25.40
CA MET A 1 29.67 2.49 -24.23
C MET A 1 28.47 1.74 -23.68
N LYS A 2 28.40 0.43 -23.96
CA LYS A 2 27.38 -0.47 -23.41
C LYS A 2 27.64 -0.61 -21.91
N LYS A 3 26.65 -0.27 -21.07
CA LYS A 3 26.64 -0.68 -19.66
C LYS A 3 25.84 -1.97 -19.59
N ASP A 4 26.52 -3.04 -19.19
CA ASP A 4 25.95 -4.33 -18.87
C ASP A 4 24.93 -4.19 -17.75
N ASN A 5 23.68 -4.55 -18.03
CA ASN A 5 22.68 -4.83 -17.02
C ASN A 5 22.87 -6.28 -16.55
N SER A 6 23.90 -6.52 -15.74
CA SER A 6 23.94 -7.70 -14.88
C SER A 6 22.92 -7.50 -13.76
N VAL A 7 21.78 -8.16 -13.89
CA VAL A 7 20.86 -8.39 -12.77
C VAL A 7 21.60 -9.27 -11.77
N GLN A 8 22.33 -8.64 -10.85
CA GLN A 8 22.77 -9.29 -9.62
C GLN A 8 21.51 -9.57 -8.80
N THR A 9 21.06 -10.83 -8.83
CA THR A 9 20.31 -11.40 -7.72
C THR A 9 21.28 -11.60 -6.57
N GLY A 10 21.65 -10.49 -5.92
CA GLY A 10 22.28 -10.48 -4.62
C GLY A 10 21.20 -10.25 -3.58
N GLU A 11 21.09 -11.18 -2.64
CA GLU A 11 20.54 -10.88 -1.32
C GLU A 11 21.34 -9.72 -0.71
N THR A 12 20.94 -8.49 -0.99
CA THR A 12 21.31 -7.32 -0.17
C THR A 12 20.06 -6.90 0.58
N ASP A 13 19.54 -7.82 1.40
CA ASP A 13 18.60 -7.47 2.45
C ASP A 13 19.46 -7.05 3.65
N THR A 14 19.95 -5.81 3.62
CA THR A 14 20.38 -5.14 4.86
C THR A 14 19.14 -5.02 5.72
N THR A 15 18.85 -6.05 6.52
CA THR A 15 17.75 -6.04 7.48
C THR A 15 18.03 -4.89 8.45
N GLN A 16 17.37 -3.77 8.19
CA GLN A 16 17.54 -2.56 8.98
C GLN A 16 17.10 -2.89 10.41
N SER A 17 17.99 -2.71 11.38
CA SER A 17 17.68 -3.11 12.74
C SER A 17 16.53 -2.24 13.28
N THR A 18 15.71 -2.79 14.18
CA THR A 18 14.68 -2.01 14.88
C THR A 18 15.25 -0.74 15.52
N ARG A 19 16.50 -0.80 15.99
CA ARG A 19 17.22 0.33 16.57
C ARG A 19 17.49 1.44 15.55
N ASP A 20 17.86 1.09 14.32
CA ASP A 20 18.08 2.06 13.25
C ASP A 20 16.78 2.75 12.83
N LEU A 21 15.66 2.01 12.79
CA LEU A 21 14.34 2.58 12.54
C LEU A 21 13.92 3.52 13.68
N ILE A 22 14.17 3.17 14.94
CA ILE A 22 13.88 4.03 16.10
C ILE A 22 14.71 5.32 16.04
N ARG A 23 16.02 5.23 15.76
CA ARG A 23 16.90 6.39 15.55
C ARG A 23 16.38 7.30 14.44
N TYR A 24 15.98 6.71 13.32
CA TYR A 24 15.41 7.43 12.18
C TYR A 24 14.10 8.14 12.54
N ILE A 25 13.18 7.46 13.23
CA ILE A 25 11.91 8.02 13.69
C ILE A 25 12.15 9.19 14.65
N ASN A 26 13.03 9.01 15.63
CA ASN A 26 13.39 10.07 16.58
C ASN A 26 13.96 11.30 15.89
N LEU A 27 14.85 11.12 14.91
CA LEU A 27 15.38 12.22 14.11
C LEU A 27 14.24 12.97 13.40
N LYS A 28 13.30 12.26 12.76
CA LYS A 28 12.15 12.90 12.10
C LYS A 28 11.25 13.66 13.09
N LEU A 29 10.88 13.04 14.22
CA LEU A 29 10.09 13.71 15.25
C LEU A 29 10.79 14.97 15.77
N ALA A 30 12.10 14.90 16.04
CA ALA A 30 12.89 16.05 16.45
C ALA A 30 12.88 17.17 15.40
N THR A 31 13.02 16.84 14.10
CA THR A 31 12.93 17.82 13.00
C THR A 31 11.54 18.43 12.83
N MET A 32 10.49 17.77 13.30
CA MET A 32 9.12 18.32 13.37
C MET A 32 8.89 19.13 14.65
N GLY A 33 9.84 19.12 15.59
CA GLY A 33 9.67 19.73 16.92
C GLY A 33 8.74 18.95 17.85
N GLN A 34 8.52 17.67 17.57
CA GLN A 34 7.70 16.77 18.36
C GLN A 34 8.55 16.06 19.42
N PRO A 35 7.96 15.65 20.55
CA PRO A 35 8.62 14.76 21.50
C PRO A 35 9.17 13.50 20.82
N VAL A 36 10.39 13.12 21.18
CA VAL A 36 11.05 11.90 20.70
C VAL A 36 10.85 10.77 21.70
N PHE A 37 11.04 9.52 21.26
CA PHE A 37 11.11 8.39 22.16
C PHE A 37 12.43 8.37 22.92
N ASP A 38 12.34 8.18 24.23
CA ASP A 38 13.46 8.12 25.15
C ASP A 38 13.23 6.96 26.13
N ASP A 39 14.24 6.10 26.32
CA ASP A 39 14.24 4.98 27.26
C ASP A 39 15.29 5.07 28.38
N PHE A 40 15.87 6.26 28.63
CA PHE A 40 16.82 6.49 29.73
C PHE A 40 16.22 6.26 31.12
N THR A 41 14.91 6.32 31.25
CA THR A 41 14.21 6.06 32.51
C THR A 41 13.97 4.57 32.77
N ASP A 42 14.14 3.70 31.76
CA ASP A 42 13.95 2.25 31.88
C ASP A 42 15.28 1.56 32.29
N GLN A 43 15.64 1.69 33.57
CA GLN A 43 16.89 1.16 34.17
C GLN A 43 17.02 -0.38 34.12
N GLN A 44 16.04 -1.11 33.57
CA GLN A 44 15.98 -2.57 33.57
C GLN A 44 16.49 -3.22 32.26
N ARG A 45 16.87 -2.44 31.24
CA ARG A 45 17.39 -2.99 29.96
C ARG A 45 18.91 -2.97 29.88
N GLU A 46 19.48 -4.10 29.45
CA GLU A 46 20.93 -4.22 29.16
C GLU A 46 21.36 -3.41 27.93
N VAL A 47 20.45 -3.14 26.96
CA VAL A 47 20.75 -2.38 25.74
C VAL A 47 19.64 -1.35 25.46
N PRO A 48 19.95 -0.03 25.43
CA PRO A 48 18.98 1.00 25.09
C PRO A 48 18.59 0.92 23.61
N LEU A 49 17.29 1.08 23.34
CA LEU A 49 16.72 1.21 22.01
C LEU A 49 16.84 2.63 21.47
N SER A 50 16.79 3.64 22.35
CA SER A 50 17.06 5.03 21.96
C SER A 50 18.57 5.30 21.85
N ASP A 51 18.92 6.44 21.25
CA ASP A 51 20.29 6.91 21.12
C ASP A 51 20.29 8.44 21.28
N PRO A 52 20.41 8.94 22.52
CA PRO A 52 20.28 10.36 22.78
C PRO A 52 21.53 11.10 22.35
N THR A 53 22.70 10.43 22.41
CA THR A 53 23.99 10.97 22.00
C THR A 53 23.96 11.25 20.51
N PHE A 54 23.34 10.38 19.71
CA PHE A 54 23.09 10.67 18.29
C PHE A 54 22.22 11.92 18.09
N LEU A 55 21.16 12.10 18.87
CA LEU A 55 20.30 13.30 18.78
C LEU A 55 21.06 14.57 19.21
N GLU A 56 21.83 14.50 20.30
CA GLU A 56 22.66 15.60 20.79
C GLU A 56 23.71 16.01 19.75
N LEU A 57 24.42 15.03 19.16
CA LEU A 57 25.40 15.27 18.09
C LEU A 57 24.78 15.87 16.83
N THR A 58 23.48 15.67 16.60
CA THR A 58 22.75 16.18 15.43
C THR A 58 21.87 17.40 15.71
N GLU A 59 21.84 17.90 16.96
CA GLU A 59 20.93 18.95 17.42
C GLU A 59 21.05 20.24 16.59
N ASN A 60 22.28 20.65 16.27
CA ASN A 60 22.53 21.83 15.43
C ASN A 60 21.96 21.67 14.01
N LEU A 61 22.07 20.47 13.42
CA LEU A 61 21.51 20.19 12.09
C LEU A 61 19.98 20.19 12.13
N ILE A 62 19.39 19.55 13.15
CA ILE A 62 17.95 19.51 13.39
C ILE A 62 17.40 20.93 13.56
N SER A 63 18.05 21.74 14.40
CA SER A 63 17.62 23.12 14.68
C SER A 63 17.68 24.01 13.44
N ASN A 64 18.77 23.90 12.66
CA ASN A 64 18.87 24.61 11.38
C ASN A 64 17.81 24.17 10.38
N TYR A 65 17.55 22.86 10.28
CA TYR A 65 16.49 22.31 9.44
C TYR A 65 15.13 22.88 9.83
N ARG A 66 14.77 22.84 11.12
CA ARG A 66 13.51 23.38 11.64
C ARG A 66 13.29 24.85 11.29
N ILE A 67 14.31 25.69 11.48
CA ILE A 67 14.23 27.12 11.18
C ILE A 67 13.99 27.33 9.68
N ARG A 68 14.68 26.58 8.82
CA ARG A 68 14.51 26.67 7.36
C ARG A 68 13.14 26.17 6.91
N THR A 69 12.67 25.05 7.44
CA THR A 69 11.38 24.46 7.07
C THR A 69 10.22 25.40 7.42
N ARG A 70 10.30 26.15 8.53
CA ARG A 70 9.31 27.20 8.87
C ARG A 70 9.18 28.30 7.82
N LEU A 71 10.24 28.57 7.04
CA LEU A 71 10.20 29.58 5.96
C LEU A 71 9.46 29.06 4.71
N ILE A 72 9.26 27.76 4.60
CA ILE A 72 8.65 27.08 3.44
C ILE A 72 7.46 26.18 3.82
N ASP A 73 6.85 26.43 4.98
CA ASP A 73 5.82 25.58 5.59
C ASP A 73 4.59 25.38 4.68
N ASN A 74 4.34 26.32 3.76
CA ASN A 74 3.21 26.30 2.83
C ASN A 74 3.49 25.55 1.52
N ILE A 75 4.67 24.95 1.34
CA ILE A 75 5.00 24.22 0.11
C ILE A 75 4.53 22.77 0.22
N LEU A 76 3.51 22.43 -0.55
CA LEU A 76 3.02 21.05 -0.67
C LEU A 76 3.94 20.22 -1.58
N SER A 77 3.98 18.91 -1.34
CA SER A 77 4.55 17.98 -2.31
C SER A 77 3.78 18.05 -3.63
N PRO A 78 4.37 17.72 -4.79
CA PRO A 78 3.65 17.77 -6.07
C PRO A 78 2.35 16.96 -6.09
N ALA A 79 2.34 15.80 -5.43
CA ALA A 79 1.13 14.98 -5.27
C ALA A 79 0.07 15.67 -4.41
N ASP A 80 0.47 16.27 -3.28
CA ASP A 80 -0.45 16.99 -2.39
C ASP A 80 -0.96 18.29 -3.03
N GLN A 81 -0.13 18.95 -3.86
CA GLN A 81 -0.53 20.13 -4.62
C GLN A 81 -1.64 19.81 -5.62
N ARG A 82 -1.51 18.72 -6.40
CA ARG A 82 -2.57 18.25 -7.32
C ARG A 82 -3.90 18.00 -6.60
N ILE A 83 -3.84 17.45 -5.38
CA ILE A 83 -5.02 17.20 -4.57
C ILE A 83 -5.62 18.53 -4.06
N GLN A 84 -4.78 19.45 -3.57
CA GLN A 84 -5.23 20.75 -3.07
C GLN A 84 -5.83 21.62 -4.17
N ASP A 85 -5.23 21.63 -5.36
CA ASP A 85 -5.73 22.33 -6.55
C ASP A 85 -7.11 21.81 -6.95
N PHE A 86 -7.27 20.48 -6.95
CA PHE A 86 -8.58 19.86 -7.17
C PHE A 86 -9.61 20.31 -6.14
N ILE A 87 -9.28 20.28 -4.83
CA ILE A 87 -10.20 20.74 -3.77
C ILE A 87 -10.62 22.18 -4.03
N HIS A 88 -9.66 23.07 -4.27
CA HIS A 88 -9.89 24.49 -4.50
C HIS A 88 -10.82 24.72 -5.70
N ASP A 89 -10.50 24.10 -6.84
CA ASP A 89 -11.31 24.27 -8.05
C ASP A 89 -12.70 23.62 -7.91
N TYR A 90 -12.80 22.45 -7.26
CA TYR A 90 -14.08 21.74 -7.08
C TYR A 90 -15.08 22.56 -6.27
N ILE A 91 -14.62 23.34 -5.28
CA ILE A 91 -15.48 24.14 -4.37
C ILE A 91 -15.51 25.63 -4.69
N LYS A 92 -14.90 26.06 -5.79
CA LYS A 92 -14.76 27.46 -6.17
C LYS A 92 -16.10 28.18 -6.33
N ASP A 93 -17.12 27.48 -6.80
CA ASP A 93 -18.49 27.96 -6.96
C ASP A 93 -19.17 28.33 -5.62
N LEU A 94 -18.73 27.74 -4.51
CA LEU A 94 -19.27 28.02 -3.17
C LEU A 94 -18.80 29.37 -2.61
N LYS A 95 -17.80 30.01 -3.22
CA LYS A 95 -17.27 31.34 -2.82
C LYS A 95 -16.97 31.43 -1.31
N LEU A 96 -16.35 30.39 -0.77
CA LEU A 96 -16.01 30.31 0.65
C LEU A 96 -14.91 31.30 1.00
N THR A 97 -14.96 31.85 2.21
CA THR A 97 -13.90 32.72 2.75
C THR A 97 -12.65 31.93 3.13
N GLU A 98 -12.81 30.68 3.56
CA GLU A 98 -11.73 29.79 3.94
C GLU A 98 -11.90 28.42 3.28
N ILE A 99 -10.81 27.91 2.71
CA ILE A 99 -10.75 26.64 2.01
C ILE A 99 -10.08 25.61 2.93
N PRO A 100 -10.61 24.38 3.06
CA PRO A 100 -9.92 23.32 3.79
C PRO A 100 -8.57 23.01 3.13
N HIS A 101 -7.51 23.05 3.94
CA HIS A 101 -6.15 22.74 3.49
C HIS A 101 -5.72 21.36 3.96
N LEU A 102 -5.07 20.62 3.06
CA LEU A 102 -4.46 19.33 3.41
C LEU A 102 -3.47 19.49 4.56
N PRO A 103 -3.35 18.48 5.44
CA PRO A 103 -2.29 18.43 6.43
C PRO A 103 -0.91 18.41 5.73
N HIS A 104 -0.16 19.51 5.84
CA HIS A 104 1.16 19.66 5.19
C HIS A 104 2.31 19.24 6.12
N ASN A 105 2.23 19.54 7.42
CA ASN A 105 3.22 19.11 8.41
C ASN A 105 2.91 17.70 8.93
N THR A 106 3.05 16.68 8.06
CA THR A 106 2.82 15.28 8.41
C THR A 106 4.13 14.53 8.69
N PHE A 107 4.07 13.51 9.54
CA PHE A 107 5.13 12.50 9.61
C PHE A 107 4.99 11.60 8.38
N ILE A 108 5.86 11.78 7.39
CA ILE A 108 5.87 10.98 6.18
C ILE A 108 6.50 9.59 6.49
N SER A 109 5.78 8.49 6.30
CA SER A 109 6.36 7.13 6.30
C SER A 109 6.99 6.87 4.94
N ASP A 110 8.23 7.33 4.75
CA ASP A 110 9.01 7.27 3.49
C ASP A 110 9.99 6.09 3.42
N LYS A 111 10.03 5.25 4.46
CA LYS A 111 10.82 4.02 4.49
C LYS A 111 9.98 2.83 4.95
N PRO A 112 10.12 1.66 4.29
CA PRO A 112 9.44 0.45 4.72
C PRO A 112 9.67 0.13 6.20
N GLY A 113 8.60 -0.25 6.91
CA GLY A 113 8.64 -0.67 8.31
C GLY A 113 8.57 0.46 9.34
N VAL A 114 8.72 1.73 8.94
CA VAL A 114 8.59 2.88 9.85
C VAL A 114 7.20 2.95 10.47
N ALA A 115 6.14 2.82 9.66
CA ALA A 115 4.76 2.80 10.15
C ALA A 115 4.51 1.67 11.17
N ARG A 116 5.11 0.49 10.96
CA ARG A 116 5.02 -0.63 11.90
C ARG A 116 5.66 -0.31 13.23
N VAL A 117 6.86 0.30 13.23
CA VAL A 117 7.52 0.71 14.47
C VAL A 117 6.73 1.81 15.17
N LEU A 118 6.13 2.75 14.44
CA LEU A 118 5.28 3.81 15.01
C LEU A 118 3.99 3.29 15.66
N SER A 119 3.50 2.13 15.24
CA SER A 119 2.20 1.57 15.66
C SER A 119 2.17 1.05 17.10
N LEU A 120 3.33 0.94 17.76
CA LEU A 120 3.47 0.48 19.13
C LEU A 120 4.58 1.26 19.86
N PRO A 121 4.47 1.45 21.17
CA PRO A 121 5.57 1.95 21.99
C PRO A 121 6.76 0.99 21.88
N PRO A 122 8.00 1.46 21.66
CA PRO A 122 9.15 0.58 21.49
C PRO A 122 9.43 -0.33 22.70
N HIS A 123 9.03 0.12 23.88
CA HIS A 123 9.30 -0.54 25.15
C HIS A 123 8.13 -1.39 25.68
N HIS A 124 6.97 -1.35 25.03
CA HIS A 124 5.80 -2.15 25.43
C HIS A 124 5.30 -3.05 24.29
N ASN A 125 4.69 -4.16 24.68
CA ASN A 125 4.05 -5.08 23.74
C ASN A 125 2.57 -4.79 23.54
N HIS A 126 2.06 -3.68 24.08
CA HIS A 126 0.64 -3.33 24.04
C HIS A 126 0.44 -1.82 23.92
N TYR A 127 -0.60 -1.42 23.19
CA TYR A 127 -1.12 -0.05 23.11
C TYR A 127 -2.64 -0.11 22.95
N GLN A 128 -3.35 0.87 23.51
CA GLN A 128 -4.79 0.99 23.38
C GLN A 128 -5.24 2.45 23.37
N ASN A 129 -6.26 2.73 22.56
CA ASN A 129 -7.11 3.92 22.65
C ASN A 129 -8.58 3.54 22.33
N ASP A 130 -9.45 4.53 22.14
CA ASP A 130 -10.88 4.32 21.84
C ASP A 130 -11.14 3.66 20.48
N TYR A 131 -10.16 3.66 19.58
CA TYR A 131 -10.29 3.20 18.19
C TYR A 131 -9.57 1.87 17.94
N ILE A 132 -8.54 1.53 18.70
CA ILE A 132 -7.69 0.37 18.41
C ILE A 132 -6.98 -0.18 19.65
N GLN A 133 -6.85 -1.50 19.70
CA GLN A 133 -5.95 -2.23 20.58
C GLN A 133 -4.87 -2.91 19.75
N SER A 134 -3.60 -2.65 20.08
CA SER A 134 -2.45 -3.15 19.34
C SER A 134 -1.56 -3.99 20.25
N TYR A 135 -0.96 -5.04 19.69
CA TYR A 135 -0.10 -5.99 20.42
C TYR A 135 1.11 -6.38 19.58
N ARG A 136 2.27 -6.48 20.23
CA ARG A 136 3.43 -7.19 19.69
C ARG A 136 3.31 -8.66 20.10
N ILE A 137 3.28 -9.54 19.11
CA ILE A 137 3.16 -11.00 19.30
C ILE A 137 4.33 -11.72 18.63
N LYS A 138 4.52 -13.01 18.93
CA LYS A 138 5.64 -13.79 18.37
C LYS A 138 5.64 -13.83 16.83
N GLN A 139 4.47 -13.78 16.21
CA GLN A 139 4.27 -13.85 14.76
C GLN A 139 4.37 -12.47 14.07
N GLY A 140 4.48 -11.37 14.82
CA GLY A 140 4.48 -10.01 14.27
C GLY A 140 3.66 -9.04 15.12
N VAL A 141 2.72 -8.34 14.48
CA VAL A 141 1.82 -7.36 15.13
C VAL A 141 0.37 -7.80 14.98
N LEU A 142 -0.43 -7.56 16.01
CA LEU A 142 -1.87 -7.77 16.03
C LEU A 142 -2.56 -6.44 16.33
N HIS A 143 -3.56 -6.08 15.53
CA HIS A 143 -4.33 -4.87 15.70
C HIS A 143 -5.83 -5.20 15.67
N ASN A 144 -6.53 -4.88 16.76
CA ASN A 144 -7.97 -5.03 16.92
C ASN A 144 -8.62 -3.63 16.91
N PRO A 145 -9.14 -3.16 15.76
CA PRO A 145 -9.89 -1.91 15.70
C PRO A 145 -11.23 -2.02 16.43
N LYS A 146 -11.83 -0.87 16.78
CA LYS A 146 -13.12 -0.77 17.48
C LYS A 146 -14.23 -1.54 16.76
N ASN A 147 -14.29 -1.40 15.43
CA ASN A 147 -15.18 -2.16 14.58
C ASN A 147 -14.42 -3.35 13.98
N ASP A 148 -14.92 -4.57 14.19
CA ASP A 148 -14.27 -5.82 13.78
C ASP A 148 -14.56 -6.23 12.33
N ARG A 149 -15.53 -5.56 11.69
CA ARG A 149 -15.99 -5.86 10.33
C ARG A 149 -16.45 -4.61 9.58
N ARG A 150 -16.48 -4.75 8.26
CA ARG A 150 -16.95 -3.71 7.34
C ARG A 150 -18.47 -3.74 7.17
N THR A 151 -19.09 -2.56 7.19
CA THR A 151 -20.50 -2.37 6.82
C THR A 151 -20.60 -1.98 5.34
N THR A 152 -21.54 -2.55 4.60
CA THR A 152 -21.75 -2.26 3.16
C THR A 152 -23.04 -1.50 2.88
N LYS A 153 -24.09 -1.71 3.67
CA LYS A 153 -25.37 -1.03 3.49
C LYS A 153 -25.23 0.42 3.97
N GLY A 154 -25.52 1.38 3.10
CA GLY A 154 -25.51 2.81 3.44
C GLY A 154 -24.13 3.41 3.71
N SER A 155 -23.02 2.70 3.44
CA SER A 155 -21.68 3.16 3.81
C SER A 155 -20.89 3.85 2.70
N PHE A 156 -21.41 3.94 1.47
CA PHE A 156 -20.72 4.56 0.34
C PHE A 156 -21.48 5.79 -0.14
N HIS A 157 -20.91 6.95 0.19
CA HIS A 157 -21.42 8.27 -0.12
C HIS A 157 -20.53 8.95 -1.16
N ILE A 158 -21.13 9.80 -1.96
CA ILE A 158 -20.47 10.44 -3.09
C ILE A 158 -20.90 11.90 -3.15
N VAL A 159 -19.93 12.80 -3.29
CA VAL A 159 -20.18 14.24 -3.40
C VAL A 159 -20.76 14.59 -4.76
N GLU A 160 -21.80 15.41 -4.78
CA GLU A 160 -22.39 15.96 -6.01
C GLU A 160 -21.43 16.91 -6.75
N GLY A 161 -21.71 17.20 -8.02
CA GLY A 161 -21.01 18.24 -8.80
C GLY A 161 -19.81 17.76 -9.63
N GLY A 162 -19.48 16.48 -9.58
CA GLY A 162 -18.48 15.83 -10.44
C GLY A 162 -19.11 14.82 -11.40
N LEU A 163 -18.50 13.64 -11.52
CA LEU A 163 -19.09 12.54 -12.29
C LEU A 163 -20.41 12.06 -11.66
N PRO A 164 -21.39 11.61 -12.48
CA PRO A 164 -22.71 11.20 -12.01
C PRO A 164 -22.66 10.23 -10.82
N VAL A 165 -23.55 10.44 -9.85
CA VAL A 165 -23.68 9.56 -8.69
C VAL A 165 -24.57 8.37 -9.05
N PRO A 166 -24.09 7.11 -8.89
CA PRO A 166 -24.93 5.95 -9.13
C PRO A 166 -26.12 5.91 -8.17
N VAL A 167 -27.28 5.47 -8.66
CA VAL A 167 -28.57 5.50 -7.92
C VAL A 167 -28.53 4.71 -6.61
N ASP A 168 -27.65 3.72 -6.52
CA ASP A 168 -27.45 2.87 -5.34
C ASP A 168 -26.48 3.47 -4.29
N LYS A 169 -25.92 4.67 -4.54
CA LYS A 169 -25.01 5.39 -3.63
C LYS A 169 -25.70 6.62 -3.05
N ILE A 170 -25.29 7.03 -1.85
CA ILE A 170 -25.82 8.24 -1.21
C ILE A 170 -25.16 9.48 -1.84
N GLU A 171 -25.96 10.42 -2.34
CA GLU A 171 -25.47 11.69 -2.90
C GLU A 171 -25.39 12.76 -1.82
N VAL A 172 -24.22 13.40 -1.67
CA VAL A 172 -23.93 14.36 -0.61
C VAL A 172 -23.68 15.75 -1.20
N PRO A 173 -24.33 16.81 -0.67
CA PRO A 173 -24.09 18.16 -1.12
C PRO A 173 -22.64 18.62 -0.99
N LYS A 174 -22.16 19.42 -1.95
CA LYS A 174 -20.79 19.93 -1.97
C LYS A 174 -20.45 20.73 -0.70
N GLN A 175 -21.41 21.50 -0.19
CA GLN A 175 -21.27 22.30 1.03
C GLN A 175 -21.01 21.43 2.28
N ALA A 176 -21.66 20.26 2.38
CA ALA A 176 -21.43 19.33 3.48
C ALA A 176 -20.04 18.68 3.38
N TRP A 177 -19.57 18.37 2.17
CA TRP A 177 -18.23 17.84 1.95
C TRP A 177 -17.13 18.77 2.47
N VAL A 178 -17.29 20.09 2.31
CA VAL A 178 -16.36 21.08 2.87
C VAL A 178 -16.26 20.95 4.39
N LYS A 179 -17.39 20.79 5.09
CA LYS A 179 -17.42 20.58 6.54
C LYS A 179 -16.76 19.27 6.96
N PHE A 180 -16.96 18.21 6.18
CA PHE A 180 -16.23 16.95 6.39
C PHE A 180 -14.71 17.12 6.21
N LEU A 181 -14.26 17.83 5.17
CA LEU A 181 -12.84 18.11 4.98
C LEU A 181 -12.24 18.91 6.14
N GLN A 182 -12.95 19.94 6.62
CA GLN A 182 -12.52 20.73 7.79
C GLN A 182 -12.28 19.85 9.01
N SER A 183 -13.21 18.93 9.31
CA SER A 183 -13.07 18.01 10.44
C SER A 183 -12.03 16.90 10.20
N ALA A 184 -11.92 16.40 8.97
CA ALA A 184 -10.98 15.32 8.63
C ALA A 184 -9.52 15.78 8.63
N PHE A 185 -9.25 17.02 8.21
CA PHE A 185 -7.89 17.59 8.17
C PHE A 185 -7.42 18.13 9.52
N ASN A 186 -8.34 18.34 10.47
CA ASN A 186 -8.04 18.88 11.80
C ASN A 186 -8.54 17.93 12.92
N PRO A 187 -8.01 16.71 13.01
CA PRO A 187 -8.34 15.79 14.10
C PRO A 187 -7.83 16.35 15.44
N SER A 188 -8.44 15.89 16.54
CA SER A 188 -8.04 16.33 17.87
C SER A 188 -6.60 15.88 18.21
N PRO A 189 -5.90 16.58 19.12
CA PRO A 189 -4.56 16.18 19.57
C PRO A 189 -4.49 14.72 20.08
N GLU A 190 -5.55 14.25 20.73
CA GLU A 190 -5.66 12.89 21.24
C GLU A 190 -5.70 11.86 20.10
N LEU A 191 -6.46 12.14 19.05
CA LEU A 191 -6.54 11.28 17.87
C LEU A 191 -5.23 11.30 17.07
N ASN A 192 -4.48 12.41 17.11
CA ASN A 192 -3.16 12.52 16.50
C ASN A 192 -2.03 11.91 17.32
N GLN A 193 -2.27 11.51 18.57
CA GLN A 193 -1.22 11.02 19.45
C GLN A 193 -0.61 9.71 18.94
N LEU A 194 0.71 9.69 18.72
CA LEU A 194 1.42 8.50 18.25
C LEU A 194 1.48 7.41 19.34
N PRO A 195 1.25 6.13 18.99
CA PRO A 195 1.51 5.00 19.89
C PRO A 195 2.99 4.94 20.31
N PHE A 196 3.90 5.27 19.40
CA PHE A 196 5.35 5.25 19.61
C PHE A 196 5.82 5.94 20.91
N THR A 197 5.26 7.10 21.22
CA THR A 197 5.61 7.90 22.41
C THR A 197 4.50 7.86 23.46
N SER A 198 3.58 6.89 23.46
CA SER A 198 2.37 6.98 24.28
C SER A 198 2.57 6.68 25.78
N PHE A 199 3.70 6.06 26.14
CA PHE A 199 4.03 5.64 27.51
C PHE A 199 5.06 6.56 28.21
N GLN A 200 5.28 7.76 27.67
CA GLN A 200 6.09 8.81 28.27
C GLN A 200 5.23 10.05 28.55
N ASP A 201 5.73 10.96 29.40
CA ASP A 201 5.00 12.18 29.78
C ASP A 201 4.77 13.12 28.58
N LYS A 202 5.82 13.34 27.78
CA LYS A 202 5.75 14.17 26.57
C LYS A 202 5.44 13.30 25.36
N LYS A 203 4.25 13.44 24.80
CA LYS A 203 3.74 12.58 23.72
C LYS A 203 3.74 13.34 22.39
N ALA A 204 4.21 12.70 21.32
CA ALA A 204 4.10 13.24 19.98
C ALA A 204 2.67 13.14 19.46
N SER A 205 2.20 14.22 18.84
CA SER A 205 0.89 14.31 18.20
C SER A 205 1.07 14.82 16.78
N VAL A 206 0.91 13.93 15.81
CA VAL A 206 1.14 14.22 14.38
C VAL A 206 0.14 13.51 13.50
N PHE A 207 -0.14 14.11 12.35
CA PHE A 207 -0.74 13.41 11.22
C PHE A 207 0.35 12.58 10.53
N VAL A 208 0.06 11.34 10.13
CA VAL A 208 1.00 10.47 9.40
C VAL A 208 0.54 10.35 7.95
N SER A 209 1.50 10.37 7.01
CA SER A 209 1.19 10.20 5.58
C SER A 209 2.08 9.20 4.88
N LEU A 210 1.59 8.62 3.78
CA LEU A 210 2.29 7.65 2.93
C LEU A 210 1.99 7.91 1.46
N LEU A 211 3.01 7.78 0.61
CA LEU A 211 2.84 7.76 -0.84
C LEU A 211 2.83 6.29 -1.31
N LEU A 212 1.82 5.95 -2.12
CA LEU A 212 1.67 4.64 -2.76
C LEU A 212 1.70 4.80 -4.29
N ARG A 213 2.17 3.76 -5.00
CA ARG A 213 2.14 3.68 -6.48
C ARG A 213 1.44 2.39 -6.95
N PRO A 214 0.14 2.21 -6.65
CA PRO A 214 -0.57 0.98 -7.02
C PRO A 214 -0.64 0.82 -8.55
N ILE A 215 -0.52 -0.43 -9.00
CA ILE A 215 -0.61 -0.78 -10.43
C ILE A 215 -2.04 -0.61 -10.90
N VAL A 216 -2.20 0.05 -12.04
CA VAL A 216 -3.48 0.18 -12.75
C VAL A 216 -3.42 -0.58 -14.06
N ARG A 217 -2.28 -0.48 -14.76
CA ARG A 217 -2.04 -1.16 -16.03
C ARG A 217 -0.89 -2.13 -15.89
N PRO A 218 -1.10 -3.45 -16.07
CA PRO A 218 0.00 -4.41 -16.09
C PRO A 218 0.88 -4.23 -17.32
N GLU A 219 2.07 -4.82 -17.29
CA GLU A 219 2.93 -4.92 -18.47
C GLU A 219 2.51 -6.11 -19.34
N VAL A 220 2.47 -5.90 -20.66
CA VAL A 220 2.46 -6.97 -21.66
C VAL A 220 3.65 -6.72 -22.57
N LYS A 221 4.66 -7.60 -22.47
CA LYS A 221 5.95 -7.45 -23.15
C LYS A 221 5.77 -7.22 -24.65
N GLY A 222 6.35 -6.14 -25.16
CA GLY A 222 6.27 -5.75 -26.57
C GLY A 222 4.98 -5.04 -26.99
N VAL A 223 3.98 -4.93 -26.10
CA VAL A 223 2.68 -4.32 -26.39
C VAL A 223 2.46 -3.07 -25.54
N MET A 224 2.55 -3.19 -24.21
CA MET A 224 2.26 -2.08 -23.29
C MET A 224 3.12 -2.16 -22.03
N LYS A 225 3.62 -1.00 -21.59
CA LYS A 225 4.37 -0.87 -20.33
C LYS A 225 3.44 -0.84 -19.12
N ARG A 226 3.92 -1.29 -17.97
CA ARG A 226 3.23 -1.09 -16.69
C ARG A 226 2.97 0.41 -16.43
N LYS A 227 1.80 0.76 -15.90
CA LYS A 227 1.51 2.10 -15.33
C LYS A 227 0.87 1.99 -13.96
N THR A 228 1.18 2.97 -13.13
CA THR A 228 0.67 3.14 -11.77
C THR A 228 -0.15 4.43 -11.68
N MET A 229 -1.06 4.53 -10.72
CA MET A 229 -1.48 5.84 -10.21
C MET A 229 -0.63 6.19 -8.99
N GLU A 230 -0.75 7.41 -8.49
CA GLU A 230 -0.23 7.77 -7.16
C GLU A 230 -1.38 7.93 -6.18
N VAL A 231 -1.18 7.52 -4.92
CA VAL A 231 -2.16 7.70 -3.86
C VAL A 231 -1.47 8.26 -2.62
N ARG A 232 -1.99 9.37 -2.10
CA ARG A 232 -1.60 9.95 -0.82
C ARG A 232 -2.54 9.46 0.26
N PHE A 233 -2.02 8.67 1.18
CA PHE A 233 -2.77 8.13 2.30
C PHE A 233 -2.42 8.90 3.57
N PHE A 234 -3.43 9.40 4.26
CA PHE A 234 -3.33 10.22 5.45
C PHE A 234 -4.09 9.52 6.60
N ALA A 235 -3.45 9.39 7.75
CA ALA A 235 -4.12 8.98 8.98
C ALA A 235 -3.64 9.81 10.19
N PRO A 236 -4.52 10.12 11.15
CA PRO A 236 -4.09 10.59 12.47
C PRO A 236 -3.08 9.63 13.10
N GLY A 237 -2.12 10.15 13.87
CA GLY A 237 -1.00 9.36 14.40
C GLY A 237 -1.42 8.12 15.19
N SER A 238 -2.54 8.17 15.91
CA SER A 238 -3.04 7.02 16.67
C SER A 238 -3.54 5.86 15.79
N LEU A 239 -3.74 6.10 14.49
CA LEU A 239 -4.21 5.15 13.48
C LEU A 239 -3.10 4.75 12.49
N VAL A 240 -1.82 4.96 12.84
CA VAL A 240 -0.66 4.66 11.99
C VAL A 240 -0.55 3.17 11.61
N SER A 241 -1.19 2.26 12.34
CA SER A 241 -1.30 0.86 11.95
C SER A 241 -2.00 0.67 10.59
N ASN A 242 -2.93 1.55 10.22
CA ASN A 242 -3.55 1.51 8.90
C ASN A 242 -2.56 1.88 7.79
N ILE A 243 -1.57 2.74 8.09
CA ILE A 243 -0.47 3.07 7.17
C ILE A 243 0.42 1.84 6.97
N ASP A 244 0.82 1.14 8.06
CA ASP A 244 1.57 -0.13 7.97
C ASP A 244 0.80 -1.18 7.14
N PHE A 245 -0.52 -1.28 7.36
CA PHE A 245 -1.36 -2.22 6.63
C PHE A 245 -1.37 -1.97 5.12
N VAL A 246 -1.58 -0.73 4.68
CA VAL A 246 -1.59 -0.43 3.23
C VAL A 246 -0.19 -0.45 2.62
N GLU A 247 0.84 -0.05 3.37
CA GLU A 247 2.24 -0.18 2.95
C GLU A 247 2.61 -1.65 2.69
N SER A 248 2.21 -2.55 3.59
CA SER A 248 2.49 -3.99 3.46
C SER A 248 1.82 -4.62 2.24
N ILE A 249 0.70 -4.07 1.75
CA ILE A 249 -0.03 -4.59 0.60
C ILE A 249 0.45 -3.94 -0.72
N PHE A 250 0.67 -2.63 -0.72
CA PHE A 250 0.85 -1.84 -1.93
C PHE A 250 2.26 -1.23 -2.08
N GLY A 251 3.13 -1.44 -1.11
CA GLY A 251 4.51 -0.94 -1.07
C GLY A 251 4.63 0.48 -0.52
N ASN A 252 5.87 0.95 -0.37
CA ASN A 252 6.20 2.32 0.04
C ASN A 252 6.85 3.03 -1.16
N ALA A 253 6.32 4.19 -1.57
CA ALA A 253 6.83 4.93 -2.71
C ALA A 253 7.74 6.12 -2.33
N GLY A 254 8.25 6.14 -1.09
CA GLY A 254 9.23 7.12 -0.64
C GLY A 254 8.62 8.46 -0.21
N ASN A 255 9.46 9.49 -0.21
CA ASN A 255 9.10 10.83 0.27
C ASN A 255 8.51 11.67 -0.88
N PRO A 256 7.22 12.01 -0.87
CA PRO A 256 6.57 12.72 -1.98
C PRO A 256 7.16 14.11 -2.26
N ALA A 257 7.91 14.72 -1.33
CA ALA A 257 8.57 16.00 -1.54
C ALA A 257 9.83 15.91 -2.41
N ASN A 258 10.42 14.72 -2.59
CA ASN A 258 11.57 14.54 -3.48
C ASN A 258 11.09 14.36 -4.93
N PRO A 259 11.62 15.14 -5.90
CA PRO A 259 11.29 15.02 -7.32
C PRO A 259 11.38 13.61 -7.90
N GLU A 260 12.27 12.75 -7.38
CA GLU A 260 12.38 11.35 -7.82
C GLU A 260 11.07 10.56 -7.63
N TYR A 261 10.24 10.97 -6.68
CA TYR A 261 8.97 10.31 -6.38
C TYR A 261 7.75 11.06 -6.96
N ASP A 262 7.95 12.18 -7.68
CA ASP A 262 6.86 12.87 -8.39
C ASP A 262 6.43 12.09 -9.62
N ALA A 263 5.19 11.58 -9.61
CA ALA A 263 4.64 10.81 -10.71
C ALA A 263 4.56 11.59 -12.03
N ALA A 264 4.44 12.92 -11.97
CA ALA A 264 4.35 13.77 -13.14
C ALA A 264 5.66 13.85 -13.94
N LEU A 265 6.81 13.65 -13.27
CA LEU A 265 8.12 13.60 -13.93
C LEU A 265 8.41 12.25 -14.61
N ASP A 266 7.56 11.25 -14.39
CA ASP A 266 7.62 9.95 -15.05
C ASP A 266 6.29 9.56 -15.74
N PRO A 267 5.89 10.31 -16.78
CA PRO A 267 4.61 10.09 -17.46
C PRO A 267 4.56 8.75 -18.20
N GLN A 268 5.70 8.09 -18.44
CA GLN A 268 5.73 6.78 -19.07
C GLN A 268 5.12 5.72 -18.15
N TYR A 269 5.36 5.79 -16.85
CA TYR A 269 4.89 4.80 -15.86
C TYR A 269 3.79 5.32 -14.92
N TRP A 270 3.30 6.55 -15.12
CA TRP A 270 2.10 7.09 -14.44
C TRP A 270 0.86 7.11 -15.35
N THR A 271 -0.32 6.95 -14.76
CA THR A 271 -1.63 6.99 -15.45
C THR A 271 -2.15 8.41 -15.67
N GLY A 272 -1.58 9.41 -14.99
CA GLY A 272 -2.10 10.78 -14.97
C GLY A 272 -3.13 11.02 -13.86
N HIS A 273 -3.37 10.03 -12.98
CA HIS A 273 -4.39 10.10 -11.94
C HIS A 273 -3.78 10.12 -10.53
N THR A 274 -4.39 10.88 -9.64
CA THR A 274 -3.96 11.09 -8.25
C THR A 274 -5.09 10.74 -7.30
N GLY A 275 -4.78 9.92 -6.30
CA GLY A 275 -5.70 9.53 -5.24
C GLY A 275 -5.35 10.17 -3.91
N CYS A 276 -6.36 10.46 -3.09
CA CYS A 276 -6.21 10.88 -1.70
C CYS A 276 -7.13 10.05 -0.82
N ILE A 277 -6.62 9.52 0.29
CA ILE A 277 -7.41 8.80 1.29
C ILE A 277 -7.09 9.37 2.66
N VAL A 278 -8.11 9.70 3.44
CA VAL A 278 -7.97 10.25 4.79
C VAL A 278 -8.80 9.43 5.77
N LEU A 279 -8.17 8.89 6.81
CA LEU A 279 -8.89 8.27 7.92
C LEU A 279 -9.36 9.35 8.90
N ALA A 280 -10.65 9.37 9.18
CA ALA A 280 -11.27 10.35 10.05
C ALA A 280 -12.47 9.73 10.79
N PRO A 281 -12.26 8.79 11.72
CA PRO A 281 -13.37 8.13 12.43
C PRO A 281 -14.25 9.10 13.24
N GLN A 282 -13.72 10.26 13.60
CA GLN A 282 -14.45 11.34 14.28
C GLN A 282 -15.62 11.91 13.46
N LEU A 283 -15.65 11.72 12.13
CA LEU A 283 -16.74 12.22 11.29
C LEU A 283 -18.11 11.61 11.63
N THR A 284 -18.13 10.46 12.33
CA THR A 284 -19.36 9.83 12.84
C THR A 284 -20.05 10.62 13.95
N GLN A 285 -19.35 11.61 14.54
CA GLN A 285 -19.89 12.44 15.62
C GLN A 285 -20.51 13.74 15.12
N LEU A 286 -20.44 14.02 13.81
CA LEU A 286 -20.95 15.26 13.25
C LEU A 286 -22.46 15.17 13.05
N THR A 287 -23.19 16.23 13.44
CA THR A 287 -24.63 16.32 13.20
C THR A 287 -24.94 16.63 11.74
N LYS A 288 -26.09 16.19 11.24
CA LYS A 288 -26.58 16.57 9.91
C LYS A 288 -26.74 18.09 9.78
N LYS A 289 -27.15 18.75 10.87
CA LYS A 289 -27.35 20.21 10.91
C LYS A 289 -26.03 20.98 10.79
N GLU A 290 -24.98 20.62 11.53
CA GLU A 290 -23.69 21.33 11.47
C GLU A 290 -22.98 21.16 10.11
N LEU A 291 -23.28 20.07 9.40
CA LEU A 291 -22.85 19.83 8.02
C LEU A 291 -23.60 20.71 7.00
N GLY A 292 -24.62 21.45 7.44
CA GLY A 292 -25.43 22.32 6.58
C GLY A 292 -26.46 21.56 5.74
N LEU A 293 -26.82 20.33 6.12
CA LEU A 293 -27.87 19.59 5.43
C LEU A 293 -29.25 20.25 5.66
N PRO A 294 -30.20 20.10 4.73
CA PRO A 294 -31.51 20.72 4.87
C PRO A 294 -32.37 20.03 5.93
N HIS A 295 -33.29 20.78 6.54
CA HIS A 295 -34.40 20.20 7.28
C HIS A 295 -35.27 19.35 6.34
N TYR A 296 -35.87 18.27 6.83
CA TYR A 296 -36.65 17.28 6.06
C TYR A 296 -37.71 17.92 5.14
N ASP A 297 -38.40 18.94 5.63
CA ASP A 297 -39.44 19.65 4.86
C ASP A 297 -38.90 20.43 3.66
N LYS A 298 -37.62 20.82 3.70
CA LYS A 298 -36.91 21.54 2.63
C LYS A 298 -36.04 20.62 1.77
N ALA A 299 -35.96 19.34 2.12
CA ALA A 299 -35.15 18.36 1.40
C ALA A 299 -35.85 17.87 0.13
N THR A 300 -35.07 17.57 -0.90
CA THR A 300 -35.57 16.90 -2.11
C THR A 300 -35.96 15.45 -1.81
N ASP A 301 -36.75 14.82 -2.68
CA ASP A 301 -37.12 13.42 -2.52
C ASP A 301 -35.90 12.49 -2.47
N ARG A 302 -34.83 12.83 -3.22
CA ARG A 302 -33.57 12.09 -3.16
C ARG A 302 -32.88 12.27 -1.81
N GLN A 303 -32.75 13.49 -1.31
CA GLN A 303 -32.16 13.75 0.00
C GLN A 303 -32.91 13.04 1.13
N ARG A 304 -34.25 13.00 1.07
CA ARG A 304 -35.07 12.24 2.03
C ARG A 304 -34.83 10.74 1.95
N LYS A 305 -34.76 10.19 0.73
CA LYS A 305 -34.51 8.76 0.49
C LYS A 305 -33.12 8.34 0.95
N ASP A 306 -32.13 9.21 0.78
CA ASP A 306 -30.74 8.96 1.16
C ASP A 306 -30.45 9.36 2.61
N GLU A 307 -31.44 9.87 3.34
CA GLU A 307 -31.33 10.36 4.72
C GLU A 307 -30.31 11.51 4.87
N VAL A 308 -30.07 12.26 3.79
CA VAL A 308 -29.22 13.45 3.69
C VAL A 308 -30.04 14.71 4.02
N CYS A 309 -30.79 14.63 5.11
CA CYS A 309 -31.59 15.70 5.70
C CYS A 309 -31.89 15.35 7.17
N TRP A 310 -32.29 16.33 7.97
CA TRP A 310 -32.58 16.13 9.40
C TRP A 310 -34.01 16.55 9.76
N LYS A 311 -34.60 15.88 10.75
CA LYS A 311 -35.85 16.27 11.41
C LYS A 311 -35.57 16.89 12.78
N SER A 312 -34.60 16.34 13.50
CA SER A 312 -34.10 16.87 14.77
C SER A 312 -32.66 17.38 14.63
N GLU A 313 -32.32 18.43 15.37
CA GLU A 313 -31.02 19.11 15.23
C GLU A 313 -29.82 18.27 15.69
N ASP A 314 -30.06 17.31 16.57
CA ASP A 314 -29.09 16.41 17.20
C ASP A 314 -28.84 15.13 16.38
N GLU A 315 -29.52 14.94 15.24
CA GLU A 315 -29.32 13.79 14.39
C GLU A 315 -27.87 13.73 13.87
N LEU A 316 -27.15 12.67 14.23
CA LEU A 316 -25.84 12.37 13.69
C LEU A 316 -25.93 12.03 12.20
N TYR A 317 -24.91 12.41 11.45
CA TYR A 317 -24.79 12.01 10.06
C TYR A 317 -24.64 10.49 9.95
N ASN A 318 -25.38 9.88 9.02
CA ASN A 318 -25.44 8.42 8.83
C ASN A 318 -25.79 7.65 10.13
N ASP A 319 -26.56 8.28 11.02
CA ASP A 319 -26.92 7.79 12.36
C ASP A 319 -25.70 7.39 13.22
N GLY A 320 -24.57 8.07 13.00
CA GLY A 320 -23.29 7.78 13.67
C GLY A 320 -22.62 6.48 13.19
N ASN A 321 -23.12 5.85 12.13
CA ASN A 321 -22.53 4.63 11.58
C ASN A 321 -21.34 4.94 10.67
N PRO A 322 -20.37 4.02 10.56
CA PRO A 322 -19.27 4.11 9.61
C PRO A 322 -19.71 4.34 8.16
N PHE A 323 -19.03 5.25 7.49
CA PHE A 323 -19.19 5.53 6.06
C PHE A 323 -17.86 5.92 5.42
N LYS A 324 -17.85 5.95 4.09
CA LYS A 324 -16.86 6.66 3.30
C LYS A 324 -17.56 7.67 2.39
N ILE A 325 -16.93 8.83 2.20
CA ILE A 325 -17.41 9.87 1.31
C ILE A 325 -16.34 10.17 0.26
N THR A 326 -16.69 10.01 -1.02
CA THR A 326 -15.77 10.18 -2.14
C THR A 326 -16.16 11.36 -3.01
N CYS A 327 -15.19 12.23 -3.29
CA CYS A 327 -15.26 13.31 -4.27
C CYS A 327 -14.36 12.97 -5.47
N ARG A 328 -14.88 13.10 -6.69
CA ARG A 328 -14.15 12.80 -7.93
C ARG A 328 -14.86 13.39 -9.15
N ASP A 329 -14.10 13.69 -10.18
CA ASP A 329 -14.62 14.02 -11.52
C ASP A 329 -13.67 13.57 -12.64
N GLU A 330 -13.85 14.05 -13.86
CA GLU A 330 -13.05 13.71 -15.04
C GLU A 330 -11.60 14.22 -15.03
N ARG A 331 -11.22 15.11 -14.10
CA ARG A 331 -9.86 15.68 -14.03
C ARG A 331 -8.80 14.71 -13.54
N GLY A 332 -9.20 13.50 -13.11
CA GLY A 332 -8.26 12.45 -12.72
C GLY A 332 -7.84 12.47 -11.25
N VAL A 333 -8.53 13.24 -10.39
CA VAL A 333 -8.29 13.28 -8.95
C VAL A 333 -9.48 12.71 -8.19
N VAL A 334 -9.20 11.79 -7.26
CA VAL A 334 -10.21 11.17 -6.39
C VAL A 334 -9.80 11.30 -4.93
N ILE A 335 -10.71 11.82 -4.10
CA ILE A 335 -10.49 12.04 -2.67
C ILE A 335 -11.55 11.28 -1.88
N THR A 336 -11.13 10.45 -0.93
CA THR A 336 -12.04 9.72 -0.06
C THR A 336 -11.71 9.95 1.42
N LEU A 337 -12.72 10.34 2.19
CA LEU A 337 -12.66 10.35 3.66
C LEU A 337 -13.33 9.07 4.18
N ILE A 338 -12.68 8.40 5.14
CA ILE A 338 -13.19 7.15 5.74
C ILE A 338 -13.47 7.40 7.21
N ALA A 339 -14.75 7.30 7.60
CA ALA A 339 -15.23 7.49 8.97
C ALA A 339 -15.17 6.19 9.80
N ASP A 340 -14.04 5.47 9.69
CA ASP A 340 -13.73 4.23 10.40
C ASP A 340 -12.23 3.96 10.29
N ASN A 341 -11.67 3.13 11.17
CA ASN A 341 -10.30 2.64 11.12
C ASN A 341 -10.19 1.14 10.84
N TYR A 342 -11.28 0.42 10.60
CA TYR A 342 -11.19 -0.98 10.17
C TYR A 342 -10.42 -1.12 8.85
N PHE A 343 -9.33 -1.91 8.88
CA PHE A 343 -8.36 -2.07 7.78
C PHE A 343 -8.97 -2.43 6.42
N GLY A 344 -10.10 -3.15 6.43
CA GLY A 344 -10.80 -3.53 5.21
C GLY A 344 -11.29 -2.35 4.37
N TYR A 345 -11.62 -1.20 4.98
CA TYR A 345 -11.97 0.01 4.25
C TYR A 345 -10.74 0.57 3.51
N SER A 346 -9.58 0.66 4.17
CA SER A 346 -8.33 1.15 3.55
C SER A 346 -7.95 0.32 2.31
N LYS A 347 -7.98 -1.01 2.41
CA LYS A 347 -7.71 -1.90 1.26
C LYS A 347 -8.71 -1.71 0.12
N LYS A 348 -10.00 -1.67 0.43
CA LYS A 348 -11.06 -1.56 -0.59
C LYS A 348 -11.12 -0.16 -1.19
N GLU A 349 -10.65 0.86 -0.50
CA GLU A 349 -10.58 2.21 -1.05
C GLU A 349 -9.46 2.36 -2.07
N ILE A 350 -8.27 1.80 -1.81
CA ILE A 350 -7.21 1.75 -2.83
C ILE A 350 -7.71 1.00 -4.08
N LYS A 351 -8.44 -0.11 -3.90
CA LYS A 351 -9.13 -0.80 -5.02
C LYS A 351 -10.09 0.12 -5.78
N THR A 352 -10.90 0.90 -5.05
CA THR A 352 -11.86 1.85 -5.65
C THR A 352 -11.14 2.91 -6.48
N GLN A 353 -10.02 3.44 -5.99
CA GLN A 353 -9.23 4.44 -6.70
C GLN A 353 -8.48 3.85 -7.91
N ILE A 354 -8.00 2.62 -7.84
CA ILE A 354 -7.47 1.89 -9.02
C ILE A 354 -8.56 1.72 -10.07
N SER A 355 -9.79 1.35 -9.67
CA SER A 355 -10.93 1.21 -10.58
C SER A 355 -11.30 2.53 -11.26
N TYR A 356 -11.35 3.63 -10.49
CA TYR A 356 -11.52 4.98 -11.04
C TYR A 356 -10.42 5.34 -12.06
N SER A 357 -9.16 5.08 -11.72
CA SER A 357 -8.03 5.33 -12.61
C SER A 357 -8.10 4.47 -13.88
N ALA A 358 -8.49 3.19 -13.78
CA ALA A 358 -8.67 2.30 -14.91
C ALA A 358 -9.78 2.81 -15.86
N ASN A 359 -10.92 3.25 -15.30
CA ASN A 359 -12.04 3.78 -16.07
C ASN A 359 -11.68 5.04 -16.86
N LEU A 360 -10.92 5.96 -16.26
CA LEU A 360 -10.47 7.17 -16.96
C LEU A 360 -9.30 6.92 -17.92
N HIS A 361 -8.44 5.93 -17.62
CA HIS A 361 -7.28 5.61 -18.47
C HIS A 361 -7.68 4.92 -19.77
N GLY A 362 -8.67 4.02 -19.71
CA GLY A 362 -9.10 3.19 -20.82
C GLY A 362 -8.15 2.01 -21.12
N LEU A 363 -8.66 1.02 -21.88
CA LEU A 363 -7.95 -0.20 -22.29
C LEU A 363 -7.43 -1.09 -21.15
N VAL A 364 -7.94 -0.87 -19.93
CA VAL A 364 -7.63 -1.65 -18.73
C VAL A 364 -8.87 -1.78 -17.87
N GLU A 365 -8.91 -2.84 -17.07
CA GLU A 365 -10.00 -3.13 -16.15
C GLU A 365 -9.43 -3.41 -14.76
N GLU A 366 -10.13 -2.96 -13.74
CA GLU A 366 -9.88 -3.36 -12.35
C GLU A 366 -10.92 -4.41 -11.98
N GLU A 367 -10.46 -5.59 -11.60
CA GLU A 367 -11.34 -6.74 -11.38
C GLU A 367 -11.34 -7.20 -9.93
N HIS A 368 -12.48 -7.70 -9.46
CA HIS A 368 -12.54 -8.48 -8.23
C HIS A 368 -12.51 -9.97 -8.55
N SER A 369 -11.36 -10.46 -9.03
CA SER A 369 -11.18 -11.83 -9.50
C SER A 369 -10.01 -12.54 -8.80
N GLY A 370 -10.09 -13.87 -8.75
CA GLY A 370 -8.95 -14.74 -8.47
C GLY A 370 -8.43 -15.35 -9.76
N GLY A 371 -7.27 -16.01 -9.70
CA GLY A 371 -6.70 -16.67 -10.87
C GLY A 371 -5.54 -17.60 -10.52
N ALA A 372 -5.28 -18.56 -11.41
CA ALA A 372 -4.14 -19.46 -11.31
C ALA A 372 -3.68 -19.89 -12.71
N ILE A 373 -2.38 -20.10 -12.88
CA ILE A 373 -1.83 -20.84 -14.02
C ILE A 373 -1.66 -22.29 -13.58
N ALA A 374 -2.52 -23.18 -14.08
CA ALA A 374 -2.54 -24.59 -13.68
C ALA A 374 -1.82 -25.46 -14.71
N PHE A 375 -0.83 -26.23 -14.26
CA PHE A 375 -0.13 -27.23 -15.08
C PHE A 375 -0.63 -28.62 -14.72
N ALA A 376 -1.09 -29.37 -15.73
CA ALA A 376 -1.56 -30.74 -15.52
C ALA A 376 -0.43 -31.63 -15.03
N ARG A 377 -0.63 -32.29 -13.89
CA ARG A 377 0.30 -33.27 -13.32
C ARG A 377 -0.23 -34.69 -13.49
N LYS A 378 0.68 -35.65 -13.59
CA LYS A 378 0.36 -37.08 -13.69
C LYS A 378 1.23 -37.87 -12.74
N ASN A 379 0.65 -38.89 -12.12
CA ASN A 379 1.42 -39.95 -11.49
C ASN A 379 1.94 -40.87 -12.61
N ILE A 380 3.25 -40.88 -12.80
CA ILE A 380 3.95 -41.70 -13.81
C ILE A 380 4.40 -43.06 -13.26
N GLY A 381 4.07 -43.37 -12.00
CA GLY A 381 4.43 -44.63 -11.35
C GLY A 381 5.91 -44.69 -10.93
N ALA A 382 6.40 -45.90 -10.69
CA ALA A 382 7.78 -46.15 -10.30
C ALA A 382 8.75 -46.22 -11.50
N SER A 383 8.22 -46.30 -12.72
CA SER A 383 9.01 -46.34 -13.95
C SER A 383 8.43 -45.44 -15.02
N PHE A 384 9.30 -44.69 -15.70
CA PHE A 384 8.96 -43.83 -16.82
C PHE A 384 9.83 -44.20 -18.01
N ASN A 385 9.25 -44.20 -19.20
CA ASN A 385 9.95 -44.43 -20.46
C ASN A 385 9.57 -43.30 -21.44
N GLY A 386 10.53 -42.45 -21.76
CA GLY A 386 10.38 -41.29 -22.63
C GLY A 386 9.82 -41.61 -24.02
N PRO A 387 10.34 -42.63 -24.73
CA PRO A 387 9.81 -43.04 -26.04
C PRO A 387 8.34 -43.44 -26.01
N LEU A 388 7.92 -44.27 -25.03
CA LEU A 388 6.53 -44.65 -24.85
C LEU A 388 5.66 -43.46 -24.46
N PHE A 389 6.17 -42.55 -23.64
CA PHE A 389 5.46 -41.32 -23.28
C PHE A 389 5.23 -40.41 -24.49
N MET A 390 6.26 -40.17 -25.31
CA MET A 390 6.14 -39.41 -26.54
C MET A 390 5.16 -40.04 -27.52
N LYS A 391 5.25 -41.36 -27.74
CA LYS A 391 4.38 -42.11 -28.67
C LYS A 391 2.92 -42.14 -28.20
N ASN A 392 2.68 -42.52 -26.95
CA ASN A 392 1.33 -42.86 -26.48
C ASN A 392 0.61 -41.67 -25.81
N ARG A 393 1.35 -40.70 -25.25
CA ARG A 393 0.77 -39.56 -24.51
C ARG A 393 0.90 -38.24 -25.27
N LEU A 394 2.10 -37.87 -25.69
CA LEU A 394 2.30 -36.60 -26.41
C LEU A 394 1.89 -36.69 -27.88
N LYS A 395 1.93 -37.90 -28.47
CA LYS A 395 1.72 -38.15 -29.90
C LYS A 395 2.56 -37.24 -30.79
N LYS A 396 3.75 -36.88 -30.30
CA LYS A 396 4.69 -35.95 -30.94
C LYS A 396 6.10 -36.25 -30.43
N ALA A 397 7.06 -36.21 -31.35
CA ALA A 397 8.47 -36.32 -31.02
C ALA A 397 9.03 -34.94 -30.65
N TYR A 398 9.83 -34.91 -29.60
CA TYR A 398 10.65 -33.77 -29.21
C TYR A 398 12.09 -34.27 -29.10
N SER A 399 13.07 -33.44 -29.44
CA SER A 399 14.47 -33.80 -29.30
C SER A 399 15.22 -32.85 -28.38
N PHE A 400 16.08 -33.40 -27.55
CA PHE A 400 17.01 -32.65 -26.72
C PHE A 400 17.95 -31.80 -27.58
N ASN A 401 18.34 -32.26 -28.77
CA ASN A 401 19.14 -31.45 -29.69
C ASN A 401 18.43 -30.15 -30.11
N ASP A 402 17.11 -30.19 -30.33
CA ASP A 402 16.33 -28.99 -30.64
C ASP A 402 16.31 -28.02 -29.45
N VAL A 403 16.26 -28.56 -28.23
CA VAL A 403 16.32 -27.77 -26.98
C VAL A 403 17.70 -27.12 -26.85
N VAL A 404 18.78 -27.86 -27.09
CA VAL A 404 20.15 -27.34 -27.07
C VAL A 404 20.36 -26.25 -28.12
N GLN A 405 19.85 -26.42 -29.34
CA GLN A 405 19.96 -25.39 -30.39
C GLN A 405 19.29 -24.07 -29.99
N LYS A 406 18.16 -24.14 -29.27
CA LYS A 406 17.38 -22.95 -28.89
C LYS A 406 17.80 -22.34 -27.56
N PHE A 407 18.26 -23.18 -26.62
CA PHE A 407 18.42 -22.83 -25.22
C PHE A 407 19.77 -23.28 -24.65
N GLY A 408 20.72 -23.72 -25.48
CA GLY A 408 22.05 -24.16 -25.02
C GLY A 408 22.83 -23.08 -24.26
N GLU A 409 22.59 -21.80 -24.55
CA GLU A 409 23.24 -20.69 -23.84
C GLU A 409 22.95 -20.66 -22.34
N ILE A 410 21.79 -21.16 -21.90
CA ILE A 410 21.40 -21.21 -20.48
C ILE A 410 21.83 -22.51 -19.80
N MET A 411 22.47 -23.43 -20.51
CA MET A 411 22.84 -24.77 -20.02
C MET A 411 24.35 -24.97 -19.99
N ASN A 412 24.84 -25.61 -18.93
CA ASN A 412 26.12 -26.28 -18.90
C ASN A 412 25.92 -27.69 -19.45
N LEU A 413 26.19 -27.86 -20.74
CA LEU A 413 26.10 -29.15 -21.42
C LEU A 413 27.18 -30.09 -20.90
N GLN A 414 26.78 -31.32 -20.60
CA GLN A 414 27.63 -32.35 -20.04
C GLN A 414 28.03 -33.34 -21.14
N PRO A 415 29.26 -33.89 -21.09
CA PRO A 415 29.73 -34.88 -22.07
C PRO A 415 28.82 -36.09 -22.21
N GLU A 416 28.13 -36.48 -21.14
CA GLU A 416 27.21 -37.62 -21.08
C GLU A 416 25.86 -37.34 -21.78
N GLY A 417 25.67 -36.16 -22.39
CA GLY A 417 24.51 -35.87 -23.25
C GLY A 417 23.29 -35.31 -22.52
N TYR A 418 23.49 -34.60 -21.41
CA TYR A 418 22.45 -33.88 -20.68
C TYR A 418 22.88 -32.43 -20.39
N GLY A 419 21.97 -31.61 -19.90
CA GLY A 419 22.25 -30.21 -19.55
C GLY A 419 21.94 -29.90 -18.10
N ILE A 420 22.75 -29.04 -17.48
CA ILE A 420 22.47 -28.47 -16.15
C ILE A 420 22.22 -26.97 -16.34
N ASP A 421 21.17 -26.42 -15.75
CA ASP A 421 20.89 -24.98 -15.86
C ASP A 421 22.01 -24.15 -15.22
N LYS A 422 22.47 -23.11 -15.89
CA LYS A 422 23.56 -22.23 -15.41
C LYS A 422 23.19 -21.43 -14.18
N LYS A 423 21.91 -21.11 -14.02
CA LYS A 423 21.40 -20.32 -12.89
C LYS A 423 20.92 -21.22 -11.76
N PHE A 424 20.36 -22.37 -12.10
CA PHE A 424 19.77 -23.30 -11.14
C PHE A 424 20.35 -24.71 -11.31
N ASP A 425 21.44 -25.00 -10.61
CA ASP A 425 22.17 -26.28 -10.68
C ASP A 425 21.34 -27.55 -10.41
N LYS A 426 20.16 -27.41 -9.80
CA LYS A 426 19.18 -28.49 -9.58
C LYS A 426 18.24 -28.76 -10.76
N ILE A 427 18.21 -27.90 -11.77
CA ILE A 427 17.41 -28.11 -12.99
C ILE A 427 18.27 -28.87 -14.00
N ILE A 428 17.85 -30.10 -14.28
CA ILE A 428 18.55 -31.02 -15.18
C ILE A 428 17.67 -31.25 -16.42
N TYR A 429 18.23 -30.94 -17.59
CA TYR A 429 17.62 -31.19 -18.89
C TYR A 429 18.09 -32.56 -19.39
N ILE A 430 17.15 -33.49 -19.56
CA ILE A 430 17.42 -34.89 -19.91
C ILE A 430 16.95 -35.21 -21.33
N PRO A 431 17.59 -36.17 -22.02
CA PRO A 431 17.19 -36.60 -23.36
C PRO A 431 15.76 -37.16 -23.47
N GLU A 432 15.20 -37.10 -24.67
CA GLU A 432 13.85 -37.56 -24.98
C GLU A 432 13.65 -39.08 -24.82
N ASP A 433 14.73 -39.86 -24.96
CA ASP A 433 14.74 -41.32 -24.84
C ASP A 433 14.95 -41.79 -23.39
N THR A 434 14.93 -40.87 -22.43
CA THR A 434 15.21 -41.16 -21.02
C THR A 434 14.24 -42.17 -20.41
N GLU A 435 14.80 -43.11 -19.65
CA GLU A 435 14.12 -43.99 -18.72
C GLU A 435 14.40 -43.55 -17.27
N ILE A 436 13.35 -43.43 -16.46
CA ILE A 436 13.47 -43.13 -15.02
C ILE A 436 12.98 -44.34 -14.25
N ASP A 437 13.77 -44.81 -13.30
CA ASP A 437 13.46 -45.95 -12.44
C ASP A 437 13.64 -45.55 -10.97
N LEU A 438 12.53 -45.47 -10.25
CA LEU A 438 12.48 -45.04 -8.86
C LEU A 438 13.19 -46.04 -7.93
N TYR A 439 13.06 -47.34 -8.19
CA TYR A 439 13.64 -48.38 -7.34
C TYR A 439 15.15 -48.46 -7.49
N LYS A 440 15.66 -48.18 -8.70
CA LYS A 440 17.10 -48.09 -8.96
C LYS A 440 17.68 -46.73 -8.59
N GLY A 441 16.84 -45.72 -8.36
CA GLY A 441 17.29 -44.35 -8.15
C GLY A 441 18.07 -43.81 -9.35
N SER A 442 17.63 -44.11 -10.57
CA SER A 442 18.39 -43.80 -11.79
C SER A 442 17.56 -43.14 -12.89
N VAL A 443 18.23 -42.28 -13.65
CA VAL A 443 17.74 -41.65 -14.88
C VAL A 443 18.74 -42.01 -15.99
N GLN A 444 18.30 -42.68 -17.05
CA GLN A 444 19.16 -43.37 -18.01
C GLN A 444 18.75 -43.08 -19.45
N TRP A 445 19.70 -42.97 -20.37
CA TRP A 445 19.44 -42.76 -21.81
C TRP A 445 20.59 -43.35 -22.65
N MET A 446 20.44 -43.34 -23.97
CA MET A 446 21.48 -43.78 -24.91
C MET A 446 22.17 -42.59 -25.57
N LEU A 447 23.51 -42.61 -25.60
CA LEU A 447 24.32 -41.64 -26.35
C LEU A 447 25.34 -42.41 -27.19
N ASN A 448 25.30 -42.25 -28.51
CA ASN A 448 26.22 -42.91 -29.46
C ASN A 448 26.33 -44.44 -29.30
N GLY A 449 25.25 -45.10 -28.89
CA GLY A 449 25.23 -46.54 -28.65
C GLY A 449 25.70 -46.98 -27.25
N GLU A 450 26.13 -46.04 -26.40
CA GLU A 450 26.49 -46.29 -25.01
C GLU A 450 25.39 -45.81 -24.05
N LYS A 451 25.21 -46.56 -22.96
CA LYS A 451 24.22 -46.23 -21.93
C LYS A 451 24.79 -45.23 -20.94
N GLN A 452 24.14 -44.08 -20.82
CA GLN A 452 24.47 -43.03 -19.86
C GLN A 452 23.49 -43.06 -18.69
N SER A 453 23.91 -42.58 -17.51
CA SER A 453 23.08 -42.58 -16.32
C SER A 453 23.46 -41.47 -15.35
N ILE A 454 22.46 -40.90 -14.69
CA ILE A 454 22.62 -40.06 -13.49
C ILE A 454 21.74 -40.60 -12.35
N ILE A 455 22.01 -40.12 -11.13
CA ILE A 455 21.26 -40.49 -9.93
C ILE A 455 19.96 -39.69 -9.89
N LEU A 456 18.83 -40.38 -9.71
CA LEU A 456 17.55 -39.75 -9.40
C LEU A 456 17.56 -39.26 -7.95
N ARG A 457 17.27 -37.97 -7.74
CA ARG A 457 17.21 -37.34 -6.41
C ARG A 457 15.80 -36.79 -6.15
N PRO A 458 15.33 -36.81 -4.88
CA PRO A 458 14.05 -36.21 -4.48
C PRO A 458 13.95 -34.70 -4.72
#